data_AF-A0A2Z5R1L3-F1
#
_entry.id   AF-A0A2Z5R1L3-F1
#
_cell.length_a   1.000
_cell.length_b   1.000
_cell.length_c   1.000
_cell.angle_alpha   90.00
_cell.angle_beta   90.00
_cell.angle_gamma   90.00
#
_symmetry.space_group_name_H-M   'P 1'
#
loop_
_entity.id
_entity.type
_entity.pdbx_description
1 polymer ?
#
loop_
_entity_poly.entity_id
_entity_poly.type
_entity_poly.pdbx_seq_one_letter_code
_entity_poly.pdbx_strand_id
1 'polypeptide(L)'
;MCRHPLAVPLGCPAPFGVLALQRVRHPAPPRPSRVPSAPAVLSAEDILTGLDADQRRVVTELDGPMRVLAGAGTGKTRAITHRIAYGIAIGRYVPQRVMALTFTTRAAEEMRLRLRSLGAAGVQTRTFHSAALRQLRYFWPQAVGVPSHRLWVIRLRC
;
A
#
# COMPACT_ATOMS: atom_id res chain seq x y z
N MET A 1 68.65 4.71 27.57
CA MET A 1 67.73 3.76 28.24
C MET A 1 66.43 3.75 27.44
N CYS A 2 66.22 3.02 26.33
CA CYS A 2 66.41 1.60 26.00
C CYS A 2 65.63 0.62 26.88
N ARG A 3 64.44 0.20 26.40
CA ARG A 3 63.86 -1.16 26.37
C ARG A 3 62.50 -1.05 25.64
N HIS A 4 62.50 -1.15 24.30
CA HIS A 4 62.39 -2.36 23.46
C HIS A 4 60.93 -2.62 23.02
N PRO A 5 60.63 -2.50 21.70
CA PRO A 5 59.36 -2.88 21.10
C PRO A 5 59.38 -4.37 20.72
N LEU A 6 58.34 -5.13 21.08
CA LEU A 6 58.19 -6.50 20.62
C LEU A 6 57.53 -6.52 19.25
N ALA A 7 58.36 -6.83 18.26
CA ALA A 7 58.00 -7.27 16.93
C ALA A 7 57.17 -8.57 17.00
N VAL A 8 56.14 -8.65 16.17
CA VAL A 8 55.44 -9.90 15.84
C VAL A 8 55.78 -10.22 14.38
N PRO A 9 56.22 -11.45 14.07
CA PRO A 9 56.87 -11.76 12.81
C PRO A 9 55.90 -11.98 11.65
N LEU A 10 56.33 -11.50 10.48
CA LEU A 10 55.87 -11.93 9.18
C LEU A 10 56.23 -13.40 8.96
N GLY A 11 55.23 -14.26 8.73
CA GLY A 11 55.38 -15.65 8.31
C GLY A 11 54.62 -15.90 7.01
N CYS A 12 55.36 -16.29 5.98
CA CYS A 12 54.92 -16.60 4.62
C CYS A 12 53.94 -17.81 4.51
N PRO A 13 53.27 -17.96 3.35
CA PRO A 13 52.10 -18.84 3.17
C PRO A 13 52.48 -20.26 2.69
N ALA A 14 51.68 -21.24 3.07
CA ALA A 14 51.62 -22.57 2.47
C ALA A 14 50.20 -23.17 2.68
N PRO A 15 49.83 -24.26 1.98
CA PRO A 15 49.21 -24.22 0.66
C PRO A 15 47.71 -24.55 0.70
N PHE A 16 47.06 -24.28 -0.43
CA PHE A 16 45.68 -24.64 -0.77
C PHE A 16 45.19 -25.96 -0.16
N GLY A 17 44.42 -25.85 0.92
CA GLY A 17 43.50 -26.89 1.39
C GLY A 17 42.11 -26.55 0.89
N VAL A 18 41.61 -27.31 -0.08
CA VAL A 18 40.22 -27.23 -0.52
C VAL A 18 39.33 -27.64 0.65
N LEU A 19 38.79 -26.65 1.37
CA LEU A 19 37.75 -26.91 2.36
C LEU A 19 36.50 -27.29 1.58
N ALA A 20 36.15 -28.57 1.60
CA ALA A 20 34.91 -29.07 1.04
C ALA A 20 33.75 -28.26 1.63
N LEU A 21 33.03 -27.52 0.78
CA LEU A 21 31.76 -26.90 1.10
C LEU A 21 30.75 -28.01 1.43
N GLN A 22 30.70 -28.43 2.69
CA GLN A 22 29.59 -29.24 3.17
C GLN A 22 28.33 -28.38 3.13
N ARG A 23 27.49 -28.67 2.14
CA ARG A 23 26.15 -28.13 2.00
C ARG A 23 25.37 -28.47 3.26
N VAL A 24 25.19 -27.51 4.16
CA VAL A 24 24.26 -27.62 5.27
C VAL A 24 22.87 -27.84 4.66
N ARG A 25 22.31 -29.04 4.82
CA ARG A 25 20.92 -29.30 4.42
C ARG A 25 20.02 -28.53 5.39
N HIS A 26 19.45 -27.42 4.94
CA HIS A 26 18.36 -26.80 5.68
C HIS A 26 17.10 -27.65 5.55
N PRO A 27 16.39 -27.96 6.65
CA PRO A 27 15.08 -28.57 6.57
C PRO A 27 14.17 -27.66 5.74
N ALA A 28 13.44 -28.25 4.80
CA ALA A 28 12.48 -27.51 3.99
C ALA A 28 11.50 -26.77 4.91
N PRO A 29 11.15 -25.50 4.60
CA PRO A 29 10.17 -24.78 5.41
C PRO A 29 8.88 -25.60 5.45
N PRO A 30 8.20 -25.66 6.62
CA PRO A 30 6.91 -26.36 6.71
C PRO A 30 5.99 -25.79 5.63
N ARG A 31 5.36 -26.68 4.85
CA ARG A 31 4.32 -26.28 3.88
C ARG A 31 3.30 -25.41 4.65
N PRO A 32 2.90 -24.25 4.13
CA PRO A 32 1.90 -23.45 4.81
C PRO A 32 0.66 -24.32 4.99
N SER A 33 0.33 -24.63 6.25
CA SER A 33 -0.93 -25.23 6.63
C SER A 33 -2.03 -24.40 6.00
N ARG A 34 -2.96 -25.04 5.29
CA ARG A 34 -4.06 -24.38 4.58
C ARG A 34 -4.71 -23.35 5.50
N VAL A 35 -4.42 -22.07 5.25
CA VAL A 35 -4.98 -20.97 6.02
C VAL A 35 -6.50 -21.04 5.82
N PRO A 36 -7.31 -20.97 6.88
CA PRO A 36 -8.76 -20.85 6.73
C PRO A 36 -9.03 -19.71 5.76
N SER A 37 -9.86 -19.96 4.74
CA SER A 37 -10.10 -19.03 3.64
C SER A 37 -10.37 -17.64 4.19
N ALA A 38 -9.57 -16.67 3.75
CA ALA A 38 -9.82 -15.26 3.97
C ALA A 38 -11.31 -14.95 3.71
N PRO A 39 -11.91 -13.98 4.43
CA PRO A 39 -13.31 -13.60 4.19
C PRO A 39 -13.51 -13.44 2.67
N ALA A 40 -14.53 -14.12 2.12
CA ALA A 40 -14.73 -14.26 0.69
C ALA A 40 -14.58 -12.89 0.01
N VAL A 41 -13.51 -12.74 -0.77
CA VAL A 41 -13.34 -11.57 -1.64
C VAL A 41 -14.51 -11.64 -2.62
N LEU A 42 -15.31 -10.57 -2.70
CA LEU A 42 -16.41 -10.52 -3.66
C LEU A 42 -15.87 -10.80 -5.06
N SER A 43 -16.58 -11.61 -5.84
CA SER A 43 -16.19 -11.83 -7.23
C SER A 43 -16.41 -10.56 -8.04
N ALA A 44 -15.73 -10.47 -9.19
CA ALA A 44 -15.90 -9.33 -10.09
C ALA A 44 -17.38 -9.16 -10.54
N GLU A 45 -18.12 -10.27 -10.70
CA GLU A 45 -19.54 -10.23 -11.08
C GLU A 45 -20.44 -9.78 -9.93
N ASP A 46 -20.15 -10.18 -8.69
CA ASP A 46 -20.87 -9.70 -7.50
C ASP A 46 -20.75 -8.17 -7.38
N ILE A 47 -19.57 -7.61 -7.70
CA ILE A 47 -19.34 -6.16 -7.68
C ILE A 47 -20.17 -5.46 -8.76
N LEU A 48 -20.48 -6.09 -9.89
CA LEU A 48 -21.30 -5.48 -10.93
C LEU A 48 -22.81 -5.56 -10.66
N THR A 49 -23.22 -6.33 -9.66
CA THR A 49 -24.64 -6.59 -9.39
C THR A 49 -25.38 -5.34 -8.93
N GLY A 50 -26.56 -5.11 -9.52
CA GLY A 50 -27.47 -4.02 -9.16
C GLY A 50 -27.01 -2.63 -9.58
N LEU A 51 -26.06 -2.53 -10.52
CA LEU A 51 -25.67 -1.29 -11.19
C LEU A 51 -26.53 -1.06 -12.43
N ASP A 52 -26.91 0.19 -12.67
CA ASP A 52 -27.48 0.57 -13.96
C ASP A 52 -26.42 0.58 -15.08
N ALA A 53 -26.85 0.76 -16.33
CA ALA A 53 -25.97 0.68 -17.49
C ALA A 53 -24.85 1.74 -17.47
N ASP A 54 -25.14 2.95 -16.99
CA ASP A 54 -24.17 4.03 -16.91
C ASP A 54 -23.15 3.76 -15.80
N GLN A 55 -23.60 3.35 -14.62
CA GLN A 55 -22.73 2.92 -13.53
C GLN A 55 -21.85 1.75 -13.95
N ARG A 56 -22.38 0.75 -14.65
CA ARG A 56 -21.62 -0.40 -15.13
C ARG A 56 -20.52 0.02 -16.12
N ARG A 57 -20.80 0.99 -17.00
CA ARG A 57 -19.78 1.60 -17.87
C ARG A 57 -18.67 2.29 -17.06
N VAL A 58 -19.04 3.08 -16.05
CA VAL A 58 -18.06 3.68 -15.12
C VAL A 58 -17.21 2.63 -14.41
N VAL A 59 -17.79 1.48 -14.05
CA VAL A 59 -17.05 0.45 -13.30
C VAL A 59 -16.09 -0.34 -14.18
N THR A 60 -16.42 -0.55 -15.45
CA THR A 60 -15.68 -1.44 -16.35
C THR A 60 -14.60 -0.75 -17.19
N GLU A 61 -14.72 0.55 -17.46
CA GLU A 61 -13.79 1.29 -18.33
C GLU A 61 -12.50 1.72 -17.60
N LEU A 62 -11.61 0.80 -17.25
CA LEU A 62 -10.50 1.05 -16.31
C LEU A 62 -9.27 1.78 -16.88
N ASP A 63 -9.24 2.02 -18.19
CA ASP A 63 -8.07 2.58 -18.88
C ASP A 63 -8.12 4.11 -18.97
N GLY A 64 -6.97 4.74 -18.76
CA GLY A 64 -6.80 6.18 -18.89
C GLY A 64 -7.53 7.02 -17.82
N PRO A 65 -7.42 8.36 -17.93
CA PRO A 65 -8.15 9.28 -17.07
C PRO A 65 -9.65 9.26 -17.37
N MET A 66 -10.48 9.27 -16.32
CA MET A 66 -11.93 9.28 -16.45
C MET A 66 -12.56 10.44 -15.69
N ARG A 67 -13.55 11.12 -16.30
CA ARG A 67 -14.40 12.12 -15.64
C ARG A 67 -15.86 11.65 -15.61
N VAL A 68 -16.42 11.47 -14.42
CA VAL A 68 -17.82 11.09 -14.23
C VAL A 68 -18.65 12.34 -13.97
N LEU A 69 -19.48 12.73 -14.93
CA LEU A 69 -20.48 13.78 -14.77
C LEU A 69 -21.79 13.16 -14.32
N ALA A 70 -22.34 13.59 -13.19
CA ALA A 70 -23.60 13.04 -12.70
C ALA A 70 -24.37 14.03 -11.83
N GLY A 71 -25.70 13.97 -11.90
CA GLY A 71 -26.62 14.76 -11.09
C GLY A 71 -26.61 14.41 -9.60
N ALA A 72 -27.31 15.19 -8.78
CA ALA A 72 -27.52 14.83 -7.38
C ALA A 72 -28.29 13.49 -7.28
N GLY A 73 -27.97 12.65 -6.30
CA GLY A 73 -28.68 11.39 -6.05
C GLY A 73 -28.38 10.23 -7.03
N THR A 74 -27.64 10.43 -8.13
CA THR A 74 -27.43 9.39 -9.17
C THR A 74 -26.39 8.31 -8.82
N GLY A 75 -26.01 8.18 -7.55
CA GLY A 75 -25.09 7.13 -7.11
C GLY A 75 -23.62 7.34 -7.49
N LYS A 76 -23.15 8.58 -7.74
CA LYS A 76 -21.72 8.89 -8.04
C LYS A 76 -20.73 8.14 -7.15
N THR A 77 -20.93 8.21 -5.83
CA THR A 77 -20.06 7.55 -4.86
C THR A 77 -20.10 6.03 -5.01
N ARG A 78 -21.27 5.46 -5.31
CA ARG A 78 -21.44 4.01 -5.54
C ARG A 78 -20.64 3.58 -6.78
N ALA A 79 -20.80 4.28 -7.90
CA ALA A 79 -20.04 4.02 -9.12
C ALA A 79 -18.52 4.06 -8.88
N ILE A 80 -18.02 5.07 -8.16
CA ILE A 80 -16.59 5.20 -7.85
C ILE A 80 -16.10 4.05 -6.97
N THR A 81 -16.82 3.69 -5.90
CA THR A 81 -16.40 2.60 -5.02
C THR A 81 -16.42 1.24 -5.71
N HIS A 82 -17.44 0.98 -6.54
CA HIS A 82 -17.52 -0.24 -7.33
C HIS A 82 -16.42 -0.31 -8.39
N ARG A 83 -16.07 0.81 -9.05
CA ARG A 83 -14.96 0.88 -10.02
C ARG A 83 -13.63 0.48 -9.38
N ILE A 84 -13.33 1.05 -8.22
CA ILE A 84 -12.11 0.73 -7.48
C ILE A 84 -12.09 -0.75 -7.08
N ALA A 85 -13.18 -1.25 -6.50
CA ALA A 85 -13.27 -2.64 -6.08
C ALA A 85 -13.17 -3.62 -7.25
N TYR A 86 -13.84 -3.33 -8.37
CA TYR A 86 -13.80 -4.14 -9.58
C TYR A 86 -12.39 -4.21 -10.16
N GLY A 87 -11.71 -3.05 -10.30
CA GLY A 87 -10.33 -3.01 -10.76
C GLY A 87 -9.36 -3.78 -9.85
N ILE A 88 -9.61 -3.83 -8.55
CA ILE A 88 -8.86 -4.68 -7.61
C ILE A 88 -9.19 -6.16 -7.83
N ALA A 89 -10.47 -6.52 -7.95
CA ALA A 89 -10.94 -7.89 -8.09
C ALA A 89 -10.38 -8.57 -9.34
N ILE A 90 -10.24 -7.84 -10.45
CA ILE A 90 -9.65 -8.35 -11.69
C ILE A 90 -8.12 -8.20 -11.75
N GLY A 91 -7.48 -7.74 -10.68
CA GLY A 91 -6.02 -7.57 -10.60
C GLY A 91 -5.46 -6.37 -11.36
N ARG A 92 -6.30 -5.47 -11.87
CA ARG A 92 -5.86 -4.24 -12.56
C ARG A 92 -5.27 -3.22 -11.60
N TYR A 93 -5.77 -3.15 -10.37
CA TYR A 93 -5.32 -2.24 -9.33
C TYR A 93 -4.73 -2.99 -8.14
N VAL A 94 -3.59 -2.51 -7.64
CA VAL A 94 -3.03 -2.98 -6.36
C VAL A 94 -3.61 -2.10 -5.25
N PRO A 95 -4.37 -2.63 -4.27
CA PRO A 95 -5.10 -1.83 -3.28
C PRO A 95 -4.25 -0.77 -2.58
N GLN A 96 -3.02 -1.13 -2.20
CA GLN A 96 -2.08 -0.27 -1.47
C GLN A 96 -1.57 0.91 -2.32
N ARG A 97 -1.72 0.84 -3.64
CA ARG A 97 -1.34 1.89 -4.61
C ARG A 97 -2.53 2.76 -5.03
N VAL A 98 -3.74 2.47 -4.55
CA VAL A 98 -4.93 3.28 -4.83
C VAL A 98 -5.20 4.24 -3.67
N MET A 99 -5.45 5.50 -4.00
CA MET A 99 -5.88 6.53 -3.05
C MET A 99 -7.22 7.13 -3.47
N ALA A 100 -8.19 7.10 -2.57
CA ALA A 100 -9.48 7.75 -2.73
C ALA A 100 -9.52 9.01 -1.84
N LEU A 101 -9.74 10.17 -2.47
CA LEU A 101 -9.75 11.47 -1.83
C LEU A 101 -11.17 12.03 -1.71
N THR A 102 -11.47 12.63 -0.57
CA THR A 102 -12.74 13.32 -0.31
C THR A 102 -12.51 14.67 0.38
N PHE A 103 -13.55 15.50 0.46
CA PHE A 103 -13.47 16.78 1.15
C PHE A 103 -13.72 16.68 2.66
N THR A 104 -14.58 15.77 3.10
CA THR A 104 -14.98 15.65 4.52
C THR A 104 -14.53 14.32 5.12
N THR A 105 -14.27 14.34 6.43
CA THR A 105 -13.89 13.14 7.20
C THR A 105 -15.00 12.09 7.16
N ARG A 106 -16.26 12.50 7.33
CA ARG A 106 -17.43 11.62 7.23
C ARG A 106 -17.49 10.92 5.87
N ALA A 107 -17.31 11.65 4.77
CA ALA A 107 -17.32 11.05 3.43
C ALA A 107 -16.16 10.07 3.23
N ALA A 108 -14.98 10.38 3.78
CA ALA A 108 -13.84 9.46 3.75
C ALA A 108 -14.12 8.16 4.52
N GLU A 109 -14.77 8.25 5.68
CA GLU A 109 -15.13 7.09 6.50
C GLU A 109 -16.21 6.25 5.83
N GLU A 110 -17.29 6.87 5.35
CA GLU A 110 -18.36 6.18 4.62
C GLU A 110 -17.81 5.46 3.38
N MET A 111 -16.95 6.12 2.60
CA MET A 111 -16.30 5.51 1.43
C MET A 111 -15.38 4.35 1.83
N ARG A 112 -14.62 4.48 2.93
CA ARG A 112 -13.76 3.39 3.44
C ARG A 112 -14.57 2.17 3.84
N LEU A 113 -15.70 2.37 4.51
CA LEU A 113 -16.61 1.27 4.91
C LEU A 113 -17.18 0.56 3.67
N ARG A 114 -17.62 1.32 2.66
CA ARG A 114 -18.11 0.75 1.39
C ARG A 114 -17.04 -0.03 0.64
N LEU A 115 -15.81 0.48 0.57
CA LEU A 115 -14.70 -0.24 -0.07
C LEU A 115 -14.38 -1.52 0.70
N ARG A 116 -14.41 -1.50 2.03
CA ARG A 116 -14.22 -2.69 2.86
C ARG A 116 -15.29 -3.76 2.59
N SER A 117 -16.56 -3.37 2.50
CA SER A 117 -17.65 -4.32 2.21
C SER A 117 -17.55 -4.91 0.80
N LEU A 118 -16.88 -4.22 -0.13
CA LEU A 118 -16.62 -4.71 -1.48
C LEU A 118 -15.32 -5.53 -1.62
N GLY A 119 -14.65 -5.88 -0.51
CA GLY A 119 -13.38 -6.61 -0.54
C GLY A 119 -12.14 -5.75 -0.84
N ALA A 120 -12.29 -4.42 -0.91
CA ALA A 120 -11.22 -3.46 -1.22
C ALA A 120 -10.64 -2.76 0.02
N ALA A 121 -10.50 -3.47 1.15
CA ALA A 121 -10.09 -2.90 2.43
C ALA A 121 -8.69 -2.26 2.45
N GLY A 122 -7.81 -2.62 1.51
CA GLY A 122 -6.45 -2.09 1.40
C GLY A 122 -6.34 -0.68 0.77
N VAL A 123 -7.44 -0.12 0.26
CA VAL A 123 -7.45 1.19 -0.39
C VAL A 123 -7.30 2.31 0.62
N GLN A 124 -6.42 3.27 0.33
CA GLN A 124 -6.23 4.43 1.19
C GLN A 124 -7.34 5.46 0.95
N THR A 125 -8.26 5.62 1.90
CA THR A 125 -9.29 6.67 1.83
C THR A 125 -9.00 7.80 2.81
N ARG A 126 -8.88 9.03 2.30
CA ARG A 126 -8.41 10.20 3.05
C ARG A 126 -9.13 11.48 2.62
N THR A 127 -9.13 12.49 3.49
CA THR A 127 -9.41 13.86 3.08
C THR A 127 -8.20 14.49 2.39
N PHE A 128 -8.40 15.52 1.58
CA PHE A 128 -7.31 16.31 1.00
C PHE A 128 -6.28 16.76 2.04
N HIS A 129 -6.73 17.36 3.14
CA HIS A 129 -5.85 17.83 4.23
C HIS A 129 -5.04 16.69 4.86
N SER A 130 -5.67 15.54 5.14
CA SER A 130 -4.98 14.39 5.74
C SER A 130 -4.02 13.69 4.77
N ALA A 131 -4.25 13.78 3.47
CA ALA A 131 -3.33 13.32 2.44
C ALA A 131 -2.12 14.25 2.32
N ALA A 132 -2.37 15.56 2.21
CA ALA A 132 -1.33 16.59 2.13
C ALA A 132 -0.42 16.58 3.37
N LEU A 133 -0.97 16.51 4.58
CA LEU A 133 -0.18 16.45 5.81
C LEU A 133 0.71 15.20 5.87
N ARG A 134 0.24 14.05 5.38
CA ARG A 134 1.07 12.84 5.31
C ARG A 134 2.21 13.01 4.34
N GLN A 135 1.92 13.55 3.16
CA GLN A 135 2.95 13.82 2.16
C GLN A 135 4.02 14.75 2.74
N LEU A 136 3.59 15.85 3.36
CA LEU A 136 4.48 16.80 4.00
C LEU A 136 5.36 16.11 5.05
N ARG A 137 4.78 15.35 5.97
CA ARG A 137 5.53 14.62 7.01
C ARG A 137 6.55 13.63 6.44
N TYR A 138 6.23 12.97 5.34
CA TYR A 138 7.12 11.99 4.72
C TYR A 138 8.31 12.67 4.03
N PHE A 139 8.06 13.73 3.25
CA PHE A 139 9.09 14.40 2.45
C PHE A 139 9.83 15.51 3.22
N TRP A 140 9.30 15.99 4.34
CA TRP A 140 9.87 17.10 5.12
C TRP A 140 11.34 16.90 5.49
N PRO A 141 11.78 15.74 6.03
CA PRO A 141 13.19 15.55 6.38
C PRO A 141 14.11 15.60 5.15
N GLN A 142 13.62 15.15 3.99
CA GLN A 142 14.39 15.14 2.75
C GLN A 142 14.49 16.54 2.12
N ALA A 143 13.43 17.34 2.24
CA ALA A 143 13.37 18.67 1.66
C ALA A 143 14.06 19.74 2.51
N VAL A 144 13.97 19.64 3.85
CA VAL A 144 14.37 20.70 4.79
C VAL A 144 15.56 20.29 5.67
N GLY A 145 15.91 19.00 5.73
CA GLY A 145 17.06 18.50 6.51
C GLY A 145 16.89 18.53 8.03
N VAL A 146 15.71 18.94 8.54
CA VAL A 146 15.38 18.92 9.96
C VAL A 146 14.11 18.10 10.21
N PRO A 147 13.98 17.40 11.35
CA PRO A 147 12.80 16.59 11.58
C PRO A 147 11.57 17.48 11.84
N SER A 148 10.40 16.99 11.48
CA SER A 148 9.16 17.80 11.38
C SER A 148 8.53 18.18 12.73
N HIS A 149 9.24 18.05 13.85
CA HIS A 149 8.72 18.29 15.20
C HIS A 149 8.28 19.74 15.46
N ARG A 150 8.59 20.67 14.54
CA ARG A 150 8.10 22.06 14.55
C ARG A 150 6.98 22.37 13.56
N LEU A 151 6.43 21.38 12.84
CA LEU A 151 5.12 21.54 12.23
C LEU A 151 4.11 21.57 13.38
N TRP A 152 3.93 22.75 13.98
CA TRP A 152 2.74 23.07 14.74
C TRP A 152 1.59 22.61 13.85
N VAL A 153 0.97 21.51 14.26
CA VAL A 153 -0.27 21.07 13.67
C VAL A 153 -1.21 22.22 13.95
N ILE A 154 -1.29 23.17 13.01
CA ILE A 154 -2.47 23.98 12.83
C ILE A 154 -3.53 22.90 12.76
N ARG A 155 -4.23 22.71 13.87
CA ARG A 155 -5.46 21.94 13.92
C ARG A 155 -6.31 22.68 12.90
N LEU A 156 -6.27 22.21 11.66
CA LEU A 156 -7.23 22.52 10.63
C LEU A 156 -8.52 21.88 11.14
N ARG A 157 -9.10 22.51 12.16
CA ARG A 157 -10.52 22.39 12.43
C ARG A 157 -11.15 23.04 11.21
N CYS A 158 -11.45 22.21 10.21
CA CYS A 158 -12.57 22.50 9.34
C CYS A 158 -13.84 22.45 10.19
#